data_AF-A0A1Q6RSM9-F1
#
_entry.id   AF-A0A1Q6RSM9-F1
#
_cell.length_a   1.000
_cell.length_b   1.000
_cell.length_c   1.000
_cell.angle_alpha   90.00
_cell.angle_beta   90.00
_cell.angle_gamma   90.00
#
_symmetry.space_group_name_H-M   'P 1'
#
loop_
_entity.id
_entity.type
_entity.pdbx_description
1 polymer ?
#
loop_
_entity_poly.entity_id
_entity_poly.type
_entity_poly.pdbx_seq_one_letter_code
_entity_poly.pdbx_strand_id
1 'polypeptide(L)'
;MKTENTMAMVLAAAVGALCSYCAQLVVPLAVLVAVMLADYITGMAKAWSAGELCSRTGVKGIVKKVGYLMVVGAAGAADWLIRYGLAQAGIEVQFSFLIAAMVIIWLIVNELISILENVAAMGGPVPAFLSKLLARLKDVVEKKAEDEQHGDT
;
A
#
# COMPACT_ATOMS: atom_id res chain seq x y z
N MET A 1 -10.15 4.55 -22.97
CA MET A 1 -11.04 5.64 -22.50
C MET A 1 -12.19 5.20 -21.60
N LYS A 2 -13.25 4.48 -22.06
CA LYS A 2 -14.39 4.14 -21.18
C LYS A 2 -14.00 3.26 -19.98
N THR A 3 -13.16 2.25 -20.19
CA THR A 3 -12.70 1.34 -19.13
C THR A 3 -11.75 1.99 -18.15
N GLU A 4 -10.81 2.84 -18.61
CA GLU A 4 -9.87 3.56 -17.73
C GLU A 4 -10.60 4.51 -16.76
N ASN A 5 -11.62 5.23 -17.23
CA ASN A 5 -12.42 6.10 -16.36
C ASN A 5 -13.22 5.29 -15.34
N THR A 6 -13.82 4.16 -15.74
CA THR A 6 -14.53 3.27 -14.80
C THR A 6 -13.60 2.74 -13.72
N MET A 7 -12.36 2.41 -14.07
CA MET A 7 -11.38 1.86 -13.12
C MET A 7 -10.83 2.92 -12.16
N ALA A 8 -10.60 4.15 -12.63
CA ALA A 8 -10.26 5.27 -11.75
C ALA A 8 -11.41 5.59 -10.78
N MET A 9 -12.66 5.49 -11.23
CA MET A 9 -13.84 5.66 -10.36
C MET A 9 -13.95 4.58 -9.29
N VAL A 10 -13.63 3.31 -9.60
CA VAL A 10 -13.62 2.23 -8.60
C VAL A 10 -12.57 2.50 -7.52
N LEU A 11 -11.37 2.91 -7.92
CA LEU A 11 -10.31 3.27 -6.97
C LEU A 11 -10.74 4.47 -6.11
N ALA A 12 -11.30 5.52 -6.72
CA ALA A 12 -11.78 6.70 -6.00
C ALA A 12 -12.91 6.36 -5.02
N ALA A 13 -13.83 5.47 -5.40
CA ALA A 13 -14.91 5.01 -4.52
C ALA A 13 -14.37 4.21 -3.33
N ALA A 14 -13.41 3.30 -3.56
CA ALA A 14 -12.77 2.52 -2.51
C ALA A 14 -12.00 3.41 -1.51
N VAL A 15 -11.26 4.40 -2.02
CA VAL A 15 -10.57 5.39 -1.20
C VAL A 15 -11.58 6.24 -0.41
N GLY A 16 -12.65 6.71 -1.05
CA GLY A 16 -13.70 7.50 -0.40
C GLY A 16 -14.37 6.75 0.76
N ALA A 17 -14.68 5.46 0.56
CA ALA A 17 -15.23 4.60 1.60
C ALA A 17 -14.27 4.46 2.79
N LEU A 18 -12.99 4.17 2.55
CA LEU A 18 -11.97 4.03 3.59
C LEU A 18 -11.70 5.34 4.34
N CYS A 19 -11.61 6.47 3.64
CA CYS A 19 -11.43 7.79 4.24
C CYS A 19 -12.61 8.19 5.13
N SER A 20 -13.84 7.81 4.77
CA SER A 20 -15.03 8.13 5.56
C SER A 20 -15.08 7.41 6.91
N TYR A 21 -14.45 6.24 7.02
CA TYR A 21 -14.50 5.40 8.22
C TYR A 21 -13.43 5.74 9.26
N CYS A 22 -12.33 6.39 8.86
CA CYS A 22 -11.14 6.53 9.72
C CYS A 22 -10.53 7.95 9.68
N ALA A 23 -11.10 8.91 10.42
CA ALA A 23 -10.57 10.27 10.53
C ALA A 23 -9.09 10.31 11.01
N GLN A 24 -8.68 9.39 11.89
CA GLN A 24 -7.30 9.30 12.38
C GLN A 24 -6.31 8.66 11.39
N LEU A 25 -6.80 7.95 10.36
CA LEU A 25 -5.95 7.36 9.31
C LEU A 25 -5.87 8.22 8.05
N VAL A 26 -6.52 9.39 8.02
CA VAL A 26 -6.60 10.25 6.82
C VAL A 26 -5.20 10.58 6.29
N VAL A 27 -4.26 10.96 7.16
CA VAL A 27 -2.91 11.32 6.72
C VAL A 27 -2.15 10.11 6.15
N PRO A 28 -1.98 8.98 6.87
CA PRO A 28 -1.34 7.78 6.31
C PRO A 28 -2.00 7.28 5.02
N LEU A 29 -3.33 7.29 4.97
CA LEU A 29 -4.10 6.83 3.82
C LEU A 29 -3.93 7.77 2.61
N ALA A 30 -3.91 9.08 2.84
CA ALA A 30 -3.64 10.05 1.78
C ALA A 30 -2.23 9.89 1.19
N VAL A 31 -1.23 9.65 2.04
CA VAL A 31 0.15 9.36 1.59
C VAL A 31 0.17 8.07 0.78
N LEU A 32 -0.47 7.00 1.26
CA LEU A 32 -0.56 5.74 0.52
C LEU A 32 -1.18 5.93 -0.86
N VAL A 33 -2.30 6.64 -0.95
CA VAL A 33 -2.97 6.93 -2.24
C VAL A 33 -2.07 7.73 -3.16
N ALA A 34 -1.38 8.76 -2.65
CA ALA A 34 -0.44 9.56 -3.45
C ALA A 34 0.71 8.72 -4.01
N VAL A 35 1.31 7.85 -3.19
CA VAL A 35 2.39 6.95 -3.61
C VAL A 35 1.88 5.91 -4.61
N MET A 36 0.68 5.34 -4.41
CA MET A 36 0.05 4.42 -5.37
C MET A 36 -0.23 5.10 -6.72
N LEU A 37 -0.64 6.37 -6.74
CA LEU A 37 -0.82 7.12 -7.99
C LEU A 37 0.52 7.35 -8.69
N ALA A 38 1.55 7.76 -7.95
CA ALA A 38 2.91 7.94 -8.50
C ALA A 38 3.48 6.62 -9.07
N ASP A 39 3.29 5.51 -8.37
CA ASP A 39 3.64 4.17 -8.86
C ASP A 39 2.91 3.82 -10.16
N TYR A 40 1.61 4.19 -10.25
CA TYR A 40 0.83 3.88 -11.45
C TYR A 40 1.38 4.63 -12.65
N ILE A 41 1.62 5.92 -12.48
CA ILE A 41 2.12 6.81 -13.53
C ILE A 41 3.51 6.36 -13.96
N THR A 42 4.41 6.05 -13.02
CA THR A 42 5.77 5.58 -13.34
C THR A 42 5.77 4.21 -14.00
N GLY A 43 4.91 3.27 -13.58
CA GLY A 43 4.77 1.96 -14.22
C GLY A 43 4.20 2.06 -15.64
N MET A 44 3.24 2.95 -15.86
CA MET A 44 2.71 3.24 -17.20
C MET A 44 3.76 3.92 -18.09
N ALA A 45 4.52 4.87 -17.55
CA ALA A 45 5.61 5.54 -18.27
C ALA A 45 6.71 4.54 -18.69
N LYS A 46 7.08 3.60 -17.80
CA LYS A 46 8.00 2.50 -18.12
C LYS A 46 7.48 1.64 -19.28
N ALA A 47 6.22 1.20 -19.20
CA ALA A 47 5.62 0.39 -20.26
C ALA A 47 5.55 1.14 -21.60
N TRP A 48 5.34 2.46 -21.55
CA TRP A 48 5.35 3.31 -22.74
C TRP A 48 6.74 3.41 -23.35
N SER A 49 7.77 3.68 -22.53
CA SER A 49 9.16 3.76 -22.96
C SER A 49 9.68 2.43 -23.55
N ALA A 50 9.15 1.30 -23.08
CA ALA A 50 9.49 -0.03 -23.61
C ALA A 50 8.70 -0.41 -24.88
N GLY A 51 7.70 0.40 -25.29
CA GLY A 51 6.81 0.07 -26.41
C GLY A 51 5.82 -1.07 -26.11
N GLU A 52 5.72 -1.51 -24.86
CA GLU A 52 4.88 -2.63 -24.40
C GLU A 52 3.55 -2.16 -23.78
N LEU A 53 3.12 -0.95 -24.12
CA LEU A 53 1.93 -0.35 -23.52
C LEU A 53 0.67 -1.07 -23.99
N CYS A 54 0.18 -1.99 -23.14
CA CYS A 54 -1.06 -2.71 -23.37
C CYS A 54 -2.07 -2.43 -22.25
N SER A 55 -3.35 -2.47 -22.60
CA SER A 55 -4.47 -2.30 -21.64
C SER A 55 -4.34 -3.25 -20.44
N ARG A 56 -3.81 -4.46 -20.67
CA ARG A 56 -3.55 -5.45 -19.62
C ARG A 56 -2.55 -4.97 -18.57
N THR A 57 -1.55 -4.17 -18.93
CA THR A 57 -0.59 -3.59 -17.98
C THR A 57 -1.28 -2.58 -17.06
N GLY A 58 -2.10 -1.69 -17.63
CA GLY A 58 -2.89 -0.72 -16.85
C GLY A 58 -3.90 -1.39 -15.91
N VAL A 59 -4.60 -2.42 -16.40
CA VAL A 59 -5.57 -3.19 -15.60
C VAL A 59 -4.91 -3.88 -14.41
N LYS A 60 -3.77 -4.55 -14.63
CA LYS A 60 -3.01 -5.21 -13.56
C LYS A 60 -2.60 -4.23 -12.46
N GLY A 61 -2.16 -3.03 -12.85
CA GLY A 61 -1.76 -1.98 -11.89
C GLY A 61 -2.91 -1.55 -10.98
N ILE A 62 -4.13 -1.40 -11.52
CA ILE A 62 -5.29 -1.00 -10.72
C ILE A 62 -5.80 -2.16 -9.86
N VAL A 63 -5.82 -3.39 -10.36
CA VAL A 63 -6.19 -4.58 -9.58
C VAL A 63 -5.30 -4.74 -8.35
N LYS A 64 -3.98 -4.58 -8.52
CA LYS A 64 -3.00 -4.53 -7.42
C LYS A 64 -3.40 -3.49 -6.36
N LYS A 65 -3.78 -2.29 -6.82
CA LYS A 65 -4.11 -1.14 -5.97
C LYS A 65 -5.42 -1.30 -5.21
N VAL A 66 -6.44 -1.85 -5.85
CA VAL A 66 -7.69 -2.22 -5.16
C VAL A 66 -7.42 -3.31 -4.11
N GLY A 67 -6.57 -4.29 -4.43
CA GLY A 67 -6.12 -5.31 -3.47
C GLY A 67 -5.48 -4.70 -2.22
N TYR A 68 -4.66 -3.66 -2.37
CA TYR A 68 -4.05 -2.95 -1.24
C TYR A 68 -5.09 -2.30 -0.33
N LEU A 69 -6.10 -1.64 -0.90
CA LEU A 69 -7.18 -1.05 -0.12
C LEU A 69 -8.00 -2.12 0.63
N MET A 70 -8.19 -3.29 0.03
CA MET A 70 -8.83 -4.44 0.71
C MET A 70 -8.02 -4.92 1.92
N VAL A 71 -6.69 -5.00 1.79
CA VAL A 71 -5.79 -5.38 2.90
C VAL A 71 -5.83 -4.34 4.03
N VAL A 72 -5.85 -3.05 3.69
CA VAL A 72 -6.02 -1.97 4.69
C VAL A 72 -7.39 -2.08 5.38
N GLY A 73 -8.45 -2.36 4.64
CA GLY A 73 -9.79 -2.59 5.21
C GLY A 73 -9.83 -3.78 6.17
N ALA A 74 -9.19 -4.90 5.81
CA ALA A 74 -9.07 -6.07 6.67
C ALA A 74 -8.29 -5.78 7.96
N ALA A 75 -7.18 -5.03 7.85
CA ALA A 75 -6.39 -4.59 9.00
C ALA A 75 -7.20 -3.67 9.94
N GLY A 76 -7.98 -2.74 9.38
CA GLY A 76 -8.89 -1.89 10.15
C GLY A 76 -10.01 -2.67 10.84
N ALA A 77 -10.53 -3.71 10.20
CA ALA A 77 -11.50 -4.62 10.82
C ALA A 77 -10.88 -5.39 11.99
N ALA A 78 -9.62 -5.83 11.87
CA ALA A 78 -8.87 -6.47 12.95
C ALA A 78 -8.66 -5.52 14.15
N ASP A 79 -8.23 -4.28 13.90
CA ASP A 79 -8.13 -3.24 14.94
C ASP A 79 -9.47 -3.05 15.68
N TRP A 80 -10.58 -3.00 14.94
CA TRP A 80 -11.91 -2.87 15.52
C TRP A 80 -12.30 -4.06 16.40
N LEU A 81 -12.08 -5.30 15.93
CA LEU A 81 -12.37 -6.52 16.69
C LEU A 81 -11.57 -6.61 17.99
N ILE A 82 -10.27 -6.29 17.94
CA ILE A 82 -9.40 -6.30 19.12
C ILE A 82 -9.90 -5.29 20.15
N ARG A 83 -10.24 -4.07 19.71
CA ARG A 83 -10.77 -3.03 20.60
C ARG A 83 -12.10 -3.44 21.22
N TYR A 84 -12.99 -4.05 20.44
CA TYR A 84 -14.25 -4.57 20.94
C TYR A 84 -14.02 -5.60 22.06
N GLY A 85 -13.12 -6.57 21.84
CA GLY A 85 -12.77 -7.57 22.86
C GLY A 85 -12.15 -6.97 24.13
N LEU A 86 -11.22 -6.03 23.97
CA LEU A 86 -10.55 -5.36 25.10
C LEU A 86 -11.50 -4.47 25.91
N ALA A 87 -12.44 -3.79 25.25
CA ALA A 87 -13.47 -3.01 25.93
C ALA A 87 -14.37 -3.89 26.81
N GLN A 88 -14.73 -5.11 26.35
CA GLN A 88 -15.47 -6.07 27.18
C GLN A 88 -14.66 -6.56 28.40
N ALA A 89 -13.33 -6.58 28.28
CA ALA A 89 -12.42 -6.91 29.39
C ALA A 89 -12.13 -5.71 30.31
N GLY A 90 -12.73 -4.54 30.07
CA GLY A 90 -12.49 -3.31 30.85
C GLY A 90 -11.14 -2.66 30.59
N ILE A 91 -10.47 -3.00 29.48
CA ILE A 91 -9.16 -2.44 29.10
C ILE A 91 -9.39 -1.36 28.04
N GLU A 92 -9.08 -0.11 28.39
CA GLU A 92 -9.13 1.01 27.44
C GLU A 92 -7.84 1.08 26.61
N VAL A 93 -7.98 1.02 25.29
CA VAL A 93 -6.87 1.15 24.35
C VAL A 93 -6.88 2.54 23.72
N GLN A 94 -5.77 3.25 23.86
CA GLN A 94 -5.60 4.62 23.36
C GLN A 94 -5.35 4.66 21.84
N PHE A 95 -4.79 3.59 21.27
CA PHE A 95 -4.52 3.47 19.84
C PHE A 95 -5.69 2.80 19.11
N SER A 96 -6.29 3.52 18.16
CA SER A 96 -7.50 3.05 17.47
C SER A 96 -7.28 2.22 16.21
N PHE A 97 -6.09 2.30 15.60
CA PHE A 97 -5.80 1.73 14.26
C PHE A 97 -4.33 1.31 14.08
N LEU A 98 -3.77 0.56 15.03
CA LEU A 98 -2.34 0.25 15.05
C LEU A 98 -1.96 -0.72 13.93
N ILE A 99 -2.76 -1.77 13.71
CA ILE A 99 -2.51 -2.77 12.67
C ILE A 99 -2.66 -2.14 11.29
N ALA A 100 -3.74 -1.39 11.06
CA ALA A 100 -3.97 -0.67 9.82
C ALA A 100 -2.82 0.31 9.51
N ALA A 101 -2.33 1.05 10.52
CA ALA A 101 -1.20 1.96 10.33
C ALA A 101 0.08 1.23 9.90
N MET A 102 0.40 0.09 10.52
CA MET A 102 1.56 -0.74 10.14
C MET A 102 1.45 -1.25 8.71
N VAL A 103 0.27 -1.78 8.33
CA VAL A 103 -0.01 -2.27 6.98
C VAL A 103 0.12 -1.14 5.95
N ILE A 104 -0.41 0.05 6.24
CA ILE A 104 -0.30 1.22 5.36
C ILE A 104 1.18 1.59 5.14
N ILE A 105 1.98 1.65 6.21
CA ILE A 105 3.40 1.97 6.12
C ILE A 105 4.14 0.92 5.27
N TRP A 106 3.86 -0.37 5.49
CA TRP A 106 4.45 -1.45 4.71
C TRP A 106 4.11 -1.34 3.21
N LEU A 107 2.85 -1.03 2.88
CA LEU A 107 2.42 -0.80 1.49
C LEU A 107 3.10 0.41 0.86
N ILE A 108 3.28 1.51 1.61
CA ILE A 108 4.00 2.69 1.13
C ILE A 108 5.45 2.32 0.76
N VAL A 109 6.16 1.58 1.62
CA VAL A 109 7.54 1.14 1.33
C VAL A 109 7.59 0.30 0.06
N ASN A 110 6.64 -0.62 -0.11
CA ASN A 110 6.56 -1.45 -1.33
C ASN A 110 6.33 -0.62 -2.60
N GLU A 111 5.43 0.37 -2.57
CA GLU A 111 5.18 1.22 -3.74
C GLU A 111 6.38 2.16 -4.03
N LEU A 112 7.08 2.64 -3.00
CA LEU A 112 8.32 3.40 -3.19
C LEU A 112 9.40 2.57 -3.87
N ILE A 113 9.58 1.29 -3.50
CA ILE A 113 10.52 0.38 -4.19
C ILE A 113 10.13 0.23 -5.66
N SER A 114 8.85 -0.03 -5.95
CA SER A 114 8.32 -0.17 -7.30
C SER A 114 8.54 1.09 -8.15
N ILE A 115 8.36 2.29 -7.59
CA ILE A 115 8.69 3.57 -8.25
C ILE A 115 10.17 3.64 -8.61
N LEU A 116 11.07 3.30 -7.67
CA LEU A 116 12.51 3.33 -7.94
C LEU A 116 12.91 2.36 -9.05
N GLU A 117 12.34 1.16 -9.07
CA GLU A 117 12.53 0.18 -10.15
C GLU A 117 12.03 0.70 -11.50
N ASN A 118 10.87 1.37 -11.52
CA ASN A 118 10.31 1.93 -12.73
C ASN A 118 11.18 3.07 -13.28
N VAL A 119 11.64 3.98 -12.41
CA VAL A 119 12.53 5.07 -12.81
C VAL A 119 13.88 4.54 -13.30
N ALA A 120 14.47 3.56 -12.62
CA ALA A 120 15.72 2.94 -13.03
C ALA A 120 15.59 2.25 -14.40
N ALA A 121 14.47 1.57 -14.66
CA ALA A 121 14.21 0.91 -15.94
C ALA A 121 14.08 1.89 -17.12
N MET A 122 13.65 3.13 -16.86
CA MET A 122 13.61 4.21 -17.85
C MET A 122 14.95 4.93 -18.04
N GLY A 123 16.01 4.53 -17.32
CA GLY A 123 17.31 5.20 -17.34
C GLY A 123 17.37 6.48 -16.51
N GLY A 124 16.38 6.72 -15.64
CA GLY A 124 16.36 7.87 -14.74
C GLY A 124 17.39 7.74 -13.60
N PRO A 125 17.92 8.86 -13.07
CA PRO A 125 18.87 8.82 -11.98
C PRO A 125 18.19 8.39 -10.67
N VAL A 126 18.59 7.24 -10.13
CA VAL A 126 18.11 6.74 -8.84
C VAL A 126 19.26 6.76 -7.83
N PRO A 127 19.14 7.51 -6.71
CA PRO A 127 20.15 7.49 -5.66
C PRO A 127 20.29 6.10 -5.04
N ALA A 128 21.47 5.49 -5.16
CA ALA A 128 21.71 4.13 -4.70
C ALA A 128 21.45 3.93 -3.18
N PHE A 129 21.57 4.99 -2.37
CA PHE A 129 21.27 4.92 -0.95
C PHE A 129 19.76 4.71 -0.69
N LEU A 130 18.88 5.30 -1.49
CA LEU A 130 17.42 5.16 -1.33
C LEU A 130 16.97 3.75 -1.67
N SER A 131 17.42 3.21 -2.80
CA SER A 131 17.10 1.82 -3.18
C SER A 131 17.58 0.82 -2.13
N LYS A 132 18.80 0.99 -1.62
CA LYS A 132 19.35 0.12 -0.57
C LYS A 132 18.60 0.26 0.74
N LEU A 133 18.23 1.48 1.14
CA LEU A 133 17.49 1.72 2.39
C LEU A 133 16.11 1.07 2.33
N LEU A 134 15.34 1.32 1.26
CA LEU A 134 13.99 0.78 1.13
C LEU A 134 14.00 -0.75 1.02
N ALA A 135 14.93 -1.33 0.24
CA ALA A 135 15.08 -2.78 0.16
C ALA A 135 15.38 -3.40 1.53
N ARG A 136 16.30 -2.81 2.30
CA ARG A 136 16.61 -3.27 3.67
C ARG A 136 15.42 -3.13 4.61
N LEU A 137 14.66 -2.03 4.53
CA LEU A 137 13.48 -1.85 5.35
C LEU A 137 12.43 -2.93 5.08
N LYS A 138 12.20 -3.27 3.81
CA LYS A 138 11.33 -4.38 3.42
C LYS A 138 11.84 -5.72 3.96
N ASP A 139 13.11 -6.04 3.72
CA ASP A 139 13.71 -7.32 4.15
C ASP A 139 13.69 -7.50 5.67
N VAL A 140 13.96 -6.45 6.44
CA VAL A 140 13.94 -6.50 7.91
C VAL A 140 12.53 -6.76 8.43
N VAL A 141 11.51 -6.14 7.82
CA VAL A 141 10.11 -6.35 8.21
C VAL A 141 9.65 -7.77 7.86
N GLU A 142 10.01 -8.28 6.69
CA GLU A 142 9.66 -9.64 6.25
C GLU A 142 10.36 -10.71 7.11
N LYS A 143 11.68 -10.60 7.33
CA LYS A 143 12.42 -11.55 8.17
C LYS A 143 11.95 -11.60 9.61
N LYS A 144 11.66 -10.44 10.20
CA LYS A 144 11.19 -10.40 11.59
C LYS A 144 9.83 -11.08 11.73
N ALA A 145 8.96 -10.99 10.71
CA ALA A 145 7.70 -11.73 10.70
C ALA A 145 7.90 -13.25 10.56
N GLU A 146 8.95 -13.70 9.86
CA GLU A 146 9.29 -15.13 9.72
C GLU A 146 9.93 -15.70 10.99
N ASP A 147 10.85 -14.97 11.64
CA ASP A 147 11.50 -15.37 12.88
C ASP A 147 10.50 -15.51 14.04
N GLU A 148 9.48 -14.65 14.10
CA GLU A 148 8.38 -14.76 15.08
C GLU A 148 7.44 -15.96 14.81
N GLN A 149 7.41 -16.49 13.59
CA GLN A 149 6.65 -17.71 13.25
C GLN A 149 7.40 -19.02 13.55
N HIS A 150 8.73 -18.97 13.71
CA HIS A 150 9.58 -20.15 14.04
C HIS A 150 10.02 -20.21 15.51
N GLY A 151 9.69 -19.20 16.32
CA GLY A 151 10.02 -19.16 17.75
C GLY A 151 9.03 -19.88 18.68
N ASP A 152 7.95 -20.46 18.16
CA ASP A 152 6.89 -21.15 18.92
C ASP A 152 6.75 -22.64 18.55
N THR A 153 7.89 -23.34 18.46
CA THR A 153 7.96 -24.83 18.47
C THR A 153 8.97 -25.31 19.48
#